data_AF-A0A7G9YI86-F1
#
_entry.id   AF-A0A7G9YI86-F1
#
_cell.length_a   1.000
_cell.length_b   1.000
_cell.length_c   1.000
_cell.angle_alpha   90.00
_cell.angle_beta   90.00
_cell.angle_gamma   90.00
#
_symmetry.space_group_name_H-M   'P 1'
#
loop_
_entity.id
_entity.type
_entity.pdbx_description
1 polymer ?
#
loop_
_entity_poly.entity_id
_entity_poly.type
_entity_poly.pdbx_seq_one_letter_code
_entity_poly.pdbx_strand_id
1 'polypeptide(L)'
;MEKEIASLNMPPAMSQGIEALVESGEYSTGSDVLTDAFRVFLENKPEKKTPIGTELYRRGQVSLMRASEIAGMDFESFKEVLTDRGIGWRKKSNISRCCE
;
A
#
# COMPACT_ATOMS: atom_id res chain seq x y z
N MET A 1 -13.25 7.64 -0.71
CA MET A 1 -13.09 7.44 -2.17
C MET A 1 -12.94 5.94 -2.37
N GLU A 2 -14.07 5.26 -2.52
CA GLU A 2 -14.07 3.84 -2.91
C GLU A 2 -13.60 3.77 -4.35
N LYS A 3 -12.52 3.02 -4.59
CA LYS A 3 -11.95 2.85 -5.92
C LYS A 3 -12.31 1.44 -6.36
N GLU A 4 -13.20 1.33 -7.31
CA GLU A 4 -13.57 0.04 -7.90
C GLU A 4 -12.37 -0.50 -8.68
N ILE A 5 -11.83 -1.64 -8.24
CA ILE A 5 -10.74 -2.33 -8.94
C ILE A 5 -11.39 -3.30 -9.92
N ALA A 6 -11.89 -2.76 -11.03
CA ALA A 6 -12.68 -3.51 -11.99
C ALA A 6 -11.84 -4.59 -12.71
N SER A 7 -12.43 -5.79 -12.81
CA SER A 7 -12.03 -6.96 -13.60
C SER A 7 -10.82 -7.76 -13.10
N LEU A 8 -11.06 -8.67 -12.14
CA LEU A 8 -10.11 -9.72 -11.76
C LEU A 8 -10.45 -11.02 -12.49
N ASN A 9 -9.47 -11.61 -13.20
CA ASN A 9 -9.59 -12.96 -13.74
C ASN A 9 -9.05 -13.94 -12.70
N MET A 10 -9.93 -14.75 -12.12
CA MET A 10 -9.60 -15.70 -11.04
C MET A 10 -10.10 -17.11 -11.38
N PRO A 11 -9.40 -18.17 -10.91
CA PRO A 11 -9.87 -19.54 -11.09
C PRO A 11 -11.27 -19.76 -10.49
N PRO A 12 -12.13 -20.60 -11.11
CA PRO A 12 -13.50 -20.83 -10.63
C PRO A 12 -13.58 -21.28 -9.16
N ALA A 13 -12.61 -22.09 -8.72
CA ALA A 13 -12.57 -22.56 -7.33
C ALA A 13 -12.42 -21.41 -6.32
N MET A 14 -11.72 -20.33 -6.68
CA MET A 14 -11.60 -19.17 -5.79
C MET A 14 -12.88 -18.34 -5.77
N SER A 15 -13.54 -18.14 -6.92
CA SER A 15 -14.76 -17.31 -6.97
C SER A 15 -15.89 -17.99 -6.21
N GLN A 16 -16.05 -19.30 -6.39
CA GLN A 16 -16.99 -20.12 -5.64
C GLN A 16 -16.72 -20.07 -4.13
N GLY A 17 -15.45 -20.06 -3.71
CA GLY A 17 -15.08 -19.90 -2.31
C GLY A 17 -15.50 -18.55 -1.74
N ILE A 18 -15.30 -17.46 -2.49
CA ILE A 18 -15.74 -16.12 -2.07
C ILE A 18 -17.27 -16.05 -1.97
N GLU A 19 -17.97 -16.58 -2.98
CA GLU A 19 -19.44 -16.63 -3.00
C GLU A 19 -19.99 -17.42 -1.81
N ALA A 20 -19.43 -18.60 -1.51
CA ALA A 20 -19.84 -19.41 -0.36
C ALA A 20 -19.66 -18.69 0.98
N LEU A 21 -18.57 -17.92 1.15
CA LEU A 21 -18.34 -17.12 2.36
C LEU A 21 -19.39 -16.01 2.52
N VAL A 22 -19.80 -15.39 1.42
CA VAL A 22 -20.86 -14.36 1.45
C VAL A 22 -22.23 -14.99 1.70
N GLU A 23 -22.56 -16.09 1.02
CA GLU A 23 -23.84 -16.79 1.18
C GLU A 23 -24.03 -17.38 2.58
N SER A 24 -22.94 -17.84 3.22
CA SER A 24 -22.96 -18.31 4.60
C SER A 24 -23.18 -17.20 5.64
N GLY A 25 -23.02 -15.93 5.25
CA GLY A 25 -23.17 -14.77 6.12
C GLY A 25 -21.92 -14.39 6.91
N GLU A 26 -20.78 -15.06 6.70
CA GLU A 26 -19.50 -14.72 7.34
C GLU A 26 -18.94 -13.36 6.87
N TYR A 27 -19.24 -12.98 5.62
CA TYR A 27 -18.90 -11.67 5.06
C TYR A 27 -20.09 -11.03 4.34
N SER A 28 -20.19 -9.70 4.39
CA SER A 28 -21.30 -8.97 3.75
C SER A 28 -21.15 -8.93 2.22
N THR A 29 -19.92 -8.83 1.71
CA THR A 29 -19.63 -8.73 0.28
C THR A 29 -18.32 -9.43 -0.09
N GLY A 30 -18.15 -9.77 -1.37
CA GLY A 30 -16.86 -10.27 -1.88
C GLY A 30 -15.72 -9.26 -1.70
N SER A 31 -16.03 -7.95 -1.71
CA SER A 31 -15.05 -6.90 -1.41
C SER A 31 -14.53 -6.98 0.02
N ASP A 32 -15.36 -7.35 0.98
CA ASP A 32 -14.94 -7.52 2.38
C ASP A 32 -14.00 -8.72 2.51
N VAL A 33 -14.33 -9.84 1.85
CA VAL A 33 -13.47 -11.03 1.78
C VAL A 33 -12.10 -10.66 1.19
N LEU A 34 -12.08 -9.94 0.07
CA LEU A 34 -10.83 -9.53 -0.58
C LEU A 34 -10.04 -8.51 0.24
N THR A 35 -10.73 -7.59 0.93
CA THR A 35 -10.09 -6.62 1.82
C THR A 35 -9.39 -7.32 2.97
N ASP A 36 -10.05 -8.30 3.58
CA ASP A 36 -9.47 -9.09 4.66
C ASP A 36 -8.33 -9.98 4.15
N ALA A 37 -8.52 -10.68 3.03
CA ALA A 37 -7.48 -11.48 2.41
C ALA A 37 -6.23 -10.64 2.07
N PHE A 38 -6.40 -9.41 1.58
CA PHE A 38 -5.29 -8.51 1.30
C PHE A 38 -4.58 -8.04 2.57
N ARG A 39 -5.32 -7.79 3.66
CA ARG A 39 -4.74 -7.50 4.97
C ARG A 39 -3.88 -8.66 5.46
N VAL A 40 -4.43 -9.88 5.48
CA VAL A 40 -3.71 -11.09 5.88
C VAL A 40 -2.49 -11.33 4.98
N PHE A 41 -2.62 -11.09 3.67
CA PHE A 41 -1.50 -11.17 2.73
C PHE A 41 -0.36 -10.22 3.12
N LEU A 42 -0.65 -8.95 3.43
CA LEU A 42 0.38 -7.99 3.82
C LEU A 42 0.96 -8.24 5.22
N GLU A 43 0.21 -8.88 6.11
CA GLU A 43 0.70 -9.31 7.42
C GLU A 43 1.69 -10.48 7.28
N ASN A 44 1.38 -11.44 6.41
CA ASN A 44 2.25 -12.60 6.15
C ASN A 44 3.42 -12.28 5.21
N LYS A 45 3.32 -11.21 4.43
CA LYS A 45 4.31 -10.78 3.44
C LYS A 45 4.64 -9.28 3.60
N PRO A 46 5.21 -8.87 4.75
CA PRO A 46 5.49 -7.47 5.04
C PRO A 46 6.46 -6.86 4.02
N GLU A 47 7.30 -7.65 3.35
CA GLU A 47 8.19 -7.18 2.28
C GLU A 47 7.45 -6.59 1.07
N LYS A 48 6.15 -6.86 0.94
CA LYS A 48 5.29 -6.28 -0.11
C LYS A 48 4.78 -4.88 0.25
N LYS A 49 4.84 -4.46 1.51
CA LYS A 49 4.44 -3.12 1.96
C LYS A 49 5.31 -2.03 1.35
N THR A 50 6.63 -2.23 1.34
CA THR A 50 7.59 -1.27 0.81
C THR A 50 7.36 -0.92 -0.68
N PRO A 51 7.25 -1.88 -1.62
CA PRO A 51 6.97 -1.55 -3.01
C PRO A 51 5.61 -0.87 -3.20
N ILE A 52 4.59 -1.21 -2.41
CA ILE A 52 3.28 -0.53 -2.45
C ILE A 52 3.44 0.94 -2.06
N GLY A 53 4.06 1.22 -0.90
CA GLY A 53 4.27 2.59 -0.43
C GLY A 53 5.09 3.41 -1.43
N THR A 54 6.17 2.84 -1.96
CA THR A 54 7.01 3.49 -2.98
C THR A 54 6.24 3.78 -4.27
N GLU A 55 5.45 2.85 -4.78
CA GLU A 55 4.71 3.05 -6.03
C GLU A 55 3.61 4.10 -5.87
N LEU A 56 2.91 4.11 -4.73
CA LEU A 56 1.90 5.12 -4.44
C LEU A 56 2.52 6.52 -4.32
N TYR A 57 3.71 6.64 -3.70
CA TYR A 57 4.46 7.90 -3.65
C TYR A 57 4.89 8.35 -5.04
N ARG A 58 5.48 7.44 -5.83
CA ARG A 58 5.96 7.71 -7.19
C ARG A 58 4.83 8.21 -8.10
N ARG A 59 3.61 7.69 -7.93
CA ARG A 59 2.41 8.14 -8.66
C ARG A 59 1.79 9.44 -8.12
N GLY A 60 2.36 10.03 -7.06
CA GLY A 60 1.83 11.23 -6.43
C GLY A 60 0.48 11.02 -5.72
N GLN A 61 0.10 9.77 -5.43
CA GLN A 61 -1.19 9.45 -4.80
C GLN A 61 -1.17 9.65 -3.29
N VAL A 62 0.01 9.62 -2.68
CA VAL A 62 0.20 9.78 -1.23
C VAL A 62 1.41 10.67 -0.96
N SER A 63 1.43 11.30 0.22
CA SER A 63 2.59 12.04 0.71
C SER A 63 3.73 11.09 1.08
N LEU A 64 4.95 11.63 1.24
CA LEU A 64 6.11 10.85 1.68
C LEU A 64 5.87 10.18 3.04
N MET A 65 5.25 10.90 3.98
CA MET A 65 4.90 10.38 5.31
C MET A 65 3.85 9.26 5.22
N ARG A 66 2.82 9.45 4.39
CA ARG A 66 1.81 8.40 4.22
C ARG A 66 2.40 7.16 3.52
N ALA A 67 3.34 7.34 2.62
CA ALA A 67 4.05 6.25 1.98
C ALA A 67 4.94 5.47 2.95
N SER A 68 5.63 6.14 3.90
CA SER A 68 6.44 5.46 4.93
C SER A 68 5.58 4.62 5.86
N GLU A 69 4.41 5.14 6.27
CA GLU A 69 3.41 4.38 7.05
C GLU A 69 2.94 3.12 6.32
N ILE A 70 2.59 3.26 5.04
CA ILE A 70 2.16 2.12 4.20
C ILE A 70 3.29 1.09 4.08
N ALA A 71 4.53 1.56 3.93
CA ALA A 71 5.72 0.73 3.85
C ALA A 71 6.07 0.04 5.19
N GLY A 72 5.45 0.44 6.30
CA GLY A 72 5.69 -0.13 7.62
C GLY A 72 7.06 0.24 8.22
N MET A 73 7.59 1.42 7.88
CA MET A 73 8.90 1.88 8.35
C MET A 73 8.87 3.37 8.71
N ASP A 74 9.89 3.82 9.42
CA ASP A 74 10.03 5.24 9.77
C ASP A 74 10.38 6.10 8.54
N PHE A 75 10.26 7.41 8.75
CA PHE A 75 10.41 8.41 7.69
C PHE A 75 11.84 8.50 7.13
N GLU A 76 12.87 8.28 7.94
CA GLU A 76 14.26 8.33 7.47
C GLU A 76 14.62 7.07 6.68
N SER A 77 14.29 5.89 7.20
CA SER A 77 14.48 4.62 6.49
C SER A 77 13.78 4.61 5.12
N PHE A 78 12.58 5.19 5.04
CA PHE A 78 11.85 5.25 3.76
C PHE A 78 12.54 6.13 2.72
N LYS A 79 13.20 7.22 3.13
CA LYS A 79 13.97 8.08 2.21
C LYS A 79 15.18 7.36 1.62
N GLU A 80 15.85 6.53 2.41
CA GLU A 80 16.96 5.69 1.94
C GLU A 80 16.45 4.74 0.85
N VAL A 81 15.33 4.05 1.11
CA VAL A 81 14.67 3.18 0.12
C VAL A 81 14.31 3.92 -1.17
N LEU A 82 13.81 5.15 -1.09
CA LEU A 82 13.54 5.95 -2.29
C LEU A 82 14.83 6.30 -3.04
N THR A 83 15.89 6.66 -2.32
CA THR A 83 17.19 7.02 -2.88
C THR A 83 17.81 5.82 -3.60
N ASP A 84 17.80 4.64 -2.98
CA ASP A 84 18.30 3.38 -3.56
C ASP A 84 17.53 2.98 -4.84
N ARG A 85 16.26 3.37 -4.92
CA ARG A 85 15.40 3.13 -6.09
C ARG A 85 15.45 4.25 -7.13
N GLY A 86 16.31 5.25 -6.94
CA GLY A 86 16.43 6.40 -7.85
C GLY A 86 15.19 7.31 -7.87
N ILE A 87 14.36 7.24 -6.83
CA ILE A 87 13.15 8.06 -6.70
C ILE A 87 13.50 9.32 -5.93
N GLY A 88 13.45 10.46 -6.63
CA GLY A 88 13.70 11.76 -6.03
C GLY A 88 12.65 12.11 -4.99
N TRP A 89 13.09 12.39 -3.77
CA TRP A 89 12.28 13.04 -2.74
C TRP A 89 12.90 14.42 -2.48
N ARG A 90 12.08 15.47 -2.42
CA ARG A 90 12.60 16.84 -2.21
C ARG A 90 13.16 16.96 -0.80
N LYS A 91 14.48 17.04 -0.64
CA LYS A 91 15.09 17.67 0.55
C LYS A 91 14.68 19.14 0.52
N LYS A 92 13.94 19.63 1.52
CA LYS A 92 14.03 21.06 1.84
C LYS A 92 15.46 21.25 2.33
N SER A 93 16.31 21.80 1.46
CA SER A 93 17.65 22.26 1.83
C SER A 93 17.53 23.18 3.03
N ASN A 94 18.48 23.03 3.96
CA ASN A 94 18.59 23.76 5.22
C ASN A 94 18.09 25.21 5.13
N ILE A 95 17.32 25.61 6.15
CA ILE A 95 17.24 27.00 6.59
C ILE A 95 18.66 27.54 6.58
N SER A 96 18.89 28.55 5.73
CA SER A 96 20.12 29.32 5.74
C SER A 96 20.34 29.79 7.16
N ARG A 97 21.46 29.34 7.73
CA ARG A 97 22.07 29.95 8.90
C ARG A 97 22.39 31.40 8.51
N CYS A 98 21.49 32.33 8.83
CA CYS A 98 21.85 33.75 8.84
C CYS A 98 22.73 33.97 10.07
N CYS A 99 24.04 33.87 9.86
CA CYS A 99 25.01 34.66 10.62
C CYS A 99 25.36 35.84 9.72
N GLU A 100 24.88 37.02 10.07
CA GLU A 100 25.66 38.24 10.37
C GLU A 100 24.70 39.38 10.74
#